data_AF-A0A554L463-F1
#
_entry.id   AF-A0A554L463-F1
#
_cell.length_a   1.000
_cell.length_b   1.000
_cell.length_c   1.000
_cell.angle_alpha   90.00
_cell.angle_beta   90.00
_cell.angle_gamma   90.00
#
_symmetry.space_group_name_H-M   'P 1'
#
loop_
_entity.id
_entity.type
_entity.pdbx_description
1 polymer ?
#
loop_
_entity_poly.entity_id
_entity_poly.type
_entity_poly.pdbx_seq_one_letter_code
_entity_poly.pdbx_strand_id
1 'polypeptide(L)' 'MILEIISLWFIVKLLFLFALAIYLIFAMVVVRQVYLMTETVKVGFEFPVRIIAWTFLFSAILVFLTALFVL' A
#
# COMPACT_ATOMS: atom_id res chain seq x y z
N MET A 1 -29.64 -18.81 -6.39
CA MET A 1 -29.25 -18.33 -5.04
C MET A 1 -27.77 -18.57 -4.73
N ILE A 2 -27.26 -19.80 -4.64
CA ILE A 2 -25.83 -20.05 -4.31
C ILE A 2 -24.85 -19.52 -5.39
N LEU A 3 -25.20 -19.66 -6.67
CA LEU A 3 -24.40 -19.14 -7.80
C LEU A 3 -24.32 -17.60 -7.83
N GLU A 4 -25.35 -16.90 -7.37
CA GLU A 4 -25.35 -15.43 -7.30
C GLU A 4 -24.44 -14.92 -6.17
N ILE A 5 -24.37 -15.63 -5.05
CA ILE A 5 -23.49 -15.29 -3.91
C ILE A 5 -22.02 -15.44 -4.32
N ILE A 6 -21.67 -16.50 -5.07
CA ILE A 6 -20.30 -16.73 -5.56
C ILE A 6 -19.88 -15.61 -6.53
N SER A 7 -20.79 -15.19 -7.42
CA SER A 7 -20.57 -14.06 -8.33
C SER A 7 -20.33 -12.75 -7.59
N LEU A 8 -21.16 -12.45 -6.58
CA LEU A 8 -21.02 -11.25 -5.76
C LEU A 8 -19.66 -11.22 -5.03
N TRP A 9 -19.27 -12.34 -4.40
CA TRP A 9 -18.01 -12.42 -3.67
C TRP A 9 -16.80 -12.22 -4.60
N PHE A 10 -16.84 -12.74 -5.82
CA PHE A 10 -15.79 -12.53 -6.82
C PHE A 10 -15.64 -11.05 -7.20
N ILE A 11 -16.74 -10.33 -7.39
CA ILE A 11 -16.72 -8.89 -7.69
C ILE A 11 -16.11 -8.11 -6.52
N VAL A 12 -16.49 -8.45 -5.28
CA VAL A 12 -15.94 -7.83 -4.07
C VAL A 12 -14.43 -8.03 -4.00
N LYS A 13 -13.92 -9.24 -4.26
CA LYS A 13 -12.47 -9.51 -4.28
C LYS A 13 -11.74 -8.61 -5.27
N LEU A 14 -12.26 -8.48 -6.50
CA LEU A 14 -11.66 -7.62 -7.52
C LEU A 14 -11.62 -6.15 -7.11
N LEU A 15 -12.69 -5.64 -6.49
CA LEU A 15 -12.73 -4.25 -6.01
C LEU A 15 -11.69 -3.98 -4.91
N PHE A 16 -11.53 -4.90 -3.96
CA PHE A 16 -10.51 -4.78 -2.92
C PHE A 16 -9.09 -4.84 -3.49
N LEU A 17 -8.81 -5.77 -4.41
CA LEU A 17 -7.51 -5.84 -5.08
C LEU A 17 -7.22 -4.56 -5.87
N PHE A 18 -8.21 -4.00 -6.56
CA PHE A 18 -8.07 -2.72 -7.26
C PHE A 18 -7.77 -1.56 -6.30
N ALA A 19 -8.50 -1.48 -5.18
CA ALA A 19 -8.27 -0.46 -4.15
C ALA A 19 -6.86 -0.57 -3.53
N LEU A 20 -6.40 -1.81 -3.25
CA LEU A 20 -5.04 -2.03 -2.74
C LEU A 20 -3.96 -1.70 -3.78
N ALA A 21 -4.21 -1.94 -5.07
CA ALA A 21 -3.29 -1.51 -6.13
C ALA A 21 -3.14 0.01 -6.18
N ILE A 22 -4.25 0.75 -6.02
CA ILE A 22 -4.20 2.22 -5.87
C ILE A 22 -3.43 2.61 -4.61
N TYR A 23 -3.66 1.91 -3.49
CA TYR A 23 -2.93 2.16 -2.24
C TYR A 23 -1.41 2.00 -2.40
N LEU A 24 -0.94 1.05 -3.21
CA LEU A 24 0.49 0.92 -3.53
C LEU A 24 1.05 2.16 -4.22
N ILE A 25 0.29 2.77 -5.13
CA ILE A 25 0.69 4.02 -5.78
C ILE A 25 0.85 5.12 -4.73
N PHE A 26 -0.09 5.23 -3.78
CA PHE A 26 0.02 6.17 -2.67
C PHE A 26 1.23 5.88 -1.78
N ALA A 27 1.53 4.62 -1.48
CA ALA A 27 2.70 4.26 -0.70
C ALA A 27 4.00 4.69 -1.38
N MET A 28 4.11 4.54 -2.70
CA MET A 28 5.26 5.06 -3.46
C MET A 28 5.34 6.60 -3.40
N VAL A 29 4.21 7.29 -3.51
CA VAL A 29 4.15 8.75 -3.38
C VAL A 29 4.62 9.18 -1.99
N VAL A 30 4.20 8.50 -0.92
CA VAL A 30 4.63 8.81 0.46
C VAL A 30 6.14 8.74 0.61
N VAL A 31 6.79 7.70 0.08
CA VAL A 31 8.27 7.59 0.11
C VAL A 31 8.93 8.80 -0.55
N ARG A 32 8.44 9.19 -1.74
CA ARG A 32 8.94 10.37 -2.44
C ARG A 32 8.73 11.65 -1.62
N GLN A 33 7.56 11.82 -1.00
CA GLN A 33 7.27 13.01 -0.18
C GLN A 33 8.16 13.08 1.06
N VAL A 34 8.36 11.95 1.76
CA VAL A 34 9.28 11.89 2.90
C VAL A 34 10.70 12.28 2.48
N TYR A 35 11.17 11.82 1.32
CA TYR A 35 12.48 12.21 0.80
C TYR A 35 12.58 13.73 0.57
N LEU A 36 11.59 14.32 -0.12
CA LEU A 36 11.56 15.76 -0.39
C LEU A 36 11.49 16.59 0.90
N MET A 37 10.67 16.18 1.86
CA MET A 37 10.53 16.90 3.13
C MET A 37 11.79 16.84 3.99
N THR A 38 12.47 15.69 4.00
CA THR A 38 13.75 15.51 4.73
C THR A 38 14.94 16.19 4.03
N GLU A 39 14.79 16.62 2.78
CA GLU A 39 15.76 17.54 2.15
C GLU A 39 15.56 18.99 2.61
N THR A 40 14.31 19.41 2.83
CA THR A 40 13.99 20.79 3.22
C THR A 40 14.16 21.03 4.73
N VAL A 41 13.70 20.10 5.57
CA VAL A 41 13.71 20.25 7.02
C VAL A 41 14.81 19.37 7.61
N LYS A 42 15.91 19.99 8.02
CA LYS A 42 17.02 19.32 8.69
C LYS A 42 16.84 19.41 10.21
N VAL A 43 16.40 18.31 10.81
CA VAL A 43 16.11 18.17 12.25
C VAL A 43 16.94 17.06 12.91
N GLY A 44 17.79 16.35 12.15
CA GLY A 44 18.70 15.30 12.64
C GLY A 44 18.10 13.90 12.68
N PHE A 45 16.87 13.73 12.20
CA PHE A 45 16.13 12.46 12.18
C PHE A 45 15.77 11.99 10.76
N GLU A 46 16.45 12.51 9.73
CA GLU A 46 16.13 12.25 8.32
C GLU A 46 16.29 10.77 7.97
N PHE A 47 17.37 10.14 8.46
CA PHE A 47 17.68 8.75 8.17
C PHE A 47 16.64 7.77 8.78
N PRO A 48 16.31 7.84 10.09
CA PRO A 48 15.23 7.03 10.66
C PRO A 48 13.88 7.21 9.95
N VAL A 49 13.50 8.45 9.63
CA VAL A 49 12.22 8.74 8.97
C VAL A 49 12.18 8.16 7.55
N ARG A 50 13.28 8.22 6.81
CA ARG A 50 13.40 7.58 5.48
C ARG A 50 13.28 6.06 5.56
N ILE A 51 13.87 5.42 6.57
CA ILE A 51 13.72 3.97 6.78
C ILE A 51 12.25 3.63 7.02
N ILE A 52 11.56 4.35 7.90
CA ILE A 52 10.15 4.12 8.19
C ILE A 52 9.29 4.22 6.92
N ALA A 53 9.57 5.20 6.05
CA ALA A 53 8.86 5.34 4.78
C ALA A 53 9.08 4.12 3.85
N TRP A 54 10.31 3.63 3.75
CA TRP A 54 10.60 2.42 2.97
C TRP A 54 9.96 1.17 3.57
N THR A 55 9.98 1.01 4.89
CA THR A 55 9.28 -0.08 5.59
C THR A 55 7.78 -0.04 5.36
N PHE A 56 7.18 1.17 5.33
CA PHE A 56 5.77 1.36 5.00
C PHE A 56 5.44 0.89 3.58
N LEU A 57 6.25 1.28 2.59
CA LEU A 57 6.07 0.81 1.21
C LEU A 57 6.22 -0.71 1.09
N PHE A 58 7.24 -1.28 1.74
CA PHE A 58 7.46 -2.73 1.73
C PHE A 58 6.29 -3.48 2.38
N SER A 59 5.77 -2.98 3.50
CA SER A 59 4.58 -3.52 4.16
C SER A 59 3.36 -3.46 3.25
N ALA A 60 3.14 -2.35 2.53
CA ALA A 60 2.04 -2.22 1.58
C ALA A 60 2.14 -3.24 0.44
N ILE A 61 3.35 -3.46 -0.09
CA ILE A 61 3.62 -4.50 -1.11
C ILE A 61 3.29 -5.88 -0.55
N LEU A 62 3.76 -6.22 0.66
CA LEU A 62 3.46 -7.50 1.29
C LEU A 62 1.96 -7.70 1.49
N VAL A 63 1.23 -6.69 1.98
CA VAL A 63 -0.21 -6.76 2.15
C VAL A 63 -0.90 -7.05 0.82
N PHE A 64 -0.54 -6.34 -0.26
CA PHE A 64 -1.10 -6.61 -1.58
C PHE A 64 -0.80 -8.03 -2.08
N LEU A 65 0.43 -8.50 -1.92
CA LEU A 65 0.80 -9.87 -2.30
C LEU A 65 0.03 -10.92 -1.50
N THR A 66 -0.12 -10.73 -0.19
CA THR A 66 -0.93 -11.65 0.64
C THR A 66 -2.40 -11.61 0.28
N ALA A 67 -2.94 -10.45 -0.11
CA ALA A 67 -4.32 -10.31 -0.55
C ALA A 67 -4.62 -11.13 -1.82
N LEU A 68 -3.65 -11.35 -2.71
CA LEU A 68 -3.83 -12.21 -3.89
C LEU A 68 -4.09 -13.68 -3.54
N PHE A 69 -3.58 -14.15 -2.39
CA PHE A 69 -3.73 -15.54 -1.96
C PHE A 69 -4.90 -15.74 -0.98
N VAL A 70 -5.16 -14.75 -0.13
CA VAL A 70 -6.12 -14.88 0.98
C VAL A 70 -7.52 -14.40 0.61
N LEU A 71 -7.65 -13.37 -0.24
CA LEU A 71 -8.93 -12.72 -0.52
C LEU A 71 -9.79 -13.54 -1.47
#